data_AF-A0A934VZ03-F1
#
_entry.id   AF-A0A934VZ03-F1
#
_cell.length_a   1.000
_cell.length_b   1.000
_cell.length_c   1.000
_cell.angle_alpha   90.00
_cell.angle_beta   90.00
_cell.angle_gamma   90.00
#
_symmetry.space_group_name_H-M   'P 1'
#
loop_
_entity.id
_entity.type
_entity.pdbx_description
1 polymer ?
#
loop_
_entity_poly.entity_id
_entity_poly.type
_entity_poly.pdbx_seq_one_letter_code
_entity_poly.pdbx_strand_id
1 'polypeptide(L)'
;MTAQPQSREDFEARLRAIGADRYHDKHPFHARLHGGECTPDEVRAWVINRWIYQSRIPMKDAAFMSRVEDPDLRRRWRKRIEDHDGGVDEGGGIRRWLALARAVGLDPDYVASGQGAMPATRFAVDAYLRFVRDMPLLDAVAASLTELFAPKIHAQRIEGLLAHYDFADDVSLAYFKKRLTEAPEDVAFGLDYVLTHADTLEKQDAAAAALSFKTDVLWAQLDALWNGYVEGNIPPGAWRPGEGMLS
;
A
#
# COMPACT_ATOMS: atom_id res chain seq x y z
N MET A 1 12.01 25.00 -27.86
CA MET A 1 12.51 25.43 -26.55
C MET A 1 12.12 24.34 -25.57
N THR A 2 13.09 23.63 -24.98
CA THR A 2 12.81 22.71 -23.87
C THR A 2 12.34 23.54 -22.69
N ALA A 3 11.14 23.25 -22.17
CA ALA A 3 10.61 23.95 -21.02
C ALA A 3 11.52 23.75 -19.79
N GLN A 4 11.71 24.80 -19.01
CA GLN A 4 12.60 24.77 -17.83
C GLN A 4 11.99 23.88 -16.73
N PRO A 5 12.84 23.17 -15.94
CA PRO A 5 12.36 22.45 -14.77
C PRO A 5 11.71 23.40 -13.77
N GLN A 6 10.67 22.92 -13.10
CA GLN A 6 10.08 23.61 -11.95
C GLN A 6 11.12 23.75 -10.83
N SER A 7 10.95 24.76 -9.98
CA SER A 7 11.73 24.86 -8.75
C SER A 7 11.48 23.63 -7.87
N ARG A 8 12.40 23.36 -6.94
CA ARG A 8 12.24 22.25 -5.98
C ARG A 8 10.95 22.36 -5.17
N GLU A 9 10.62 23.58 -4.73
CA GLU A 9 9.40 23.87 -3.96
C GLU A 9 8.13 23.66 -4.79
N ASP A 10 8.11 24.17 -6.03
CA ASP A 10 6.96 24.01 -6.93
C ASP A 10 6.74 22.55 -7.32
N PHE A 11 7.83 21.79 -7.53
CA PHE A 11 7.74 20.38 -7.85
C PHE A 11 7.25 19.55 -6.65
N GLU A 12 7.73 19.84 -5.43
CA GLU A 12 7.21 19.22 -4.22
C GLU A 12 5.71 19.52 -4.04
N ALA A 13 5.30 20.78 -4.24
CA ALA A 13 3.90 21.17 -4.14
C ALA A 13 3.02 20.39 -5.13
N ARG A 14 3.50 20.19 -6.37
CA ARG A 14 2.83 19.36 -7.38
C ARG A 14 2.69 17.90 -6.94
N LEU A 15 3.74 17.28 -6.38
CA LEU A 15 3.67 15.92 -5.85
C LEU A 15 2.65 15.79 -4.70
N ARG A 16 2.60 16.80 -3.81
CA ARG A 16 1.62 16.83 -2.71
C ARG A 16 0.19 17.01 -3.19
N ALA A 17 -0.03 17.82 -4.23
CA ALA A 17 -1.36 18.01 -4.83
C ALA A 17 -1.93 16.69 -5.40
N ILE A 18 -1.09 15.87 -6.06
CA ILE A 18 -1.49 14.54 -6.55
C ILE A 18 -2.06 13.67 -5.42
N GLY A 19 -1.42 13.67 -4.25
CA GLY A 19 -1.93 12.93 -3.09
C GLY A 19 -3.21 13.50 -2.51
N ALA A 20 -3.31 14.83 -2.41
CA ALA A 20 -4.52 15.49 -1.91
C ALA A 20 -5.75 15.13 -2.76
N ASP A 21 -5.57 15.04 -4.07
CA ASP A 21 -6.66 14.80 -5.03
C ASP A 21 -6.95 13.31 -5.26
N ARG A 22 -5.92 12.46 -5.27
CA ARG A 22 -6.03 11.08 -5.81
C ARG A 22 -5.73 9.97 -4.79
N TYR A 23 -5.32 10.29 -3.56
CA TYR A 23 -5.03 9.23 -2.62
C TYR A 23 -6.29 8.47 -2.20
N HIS A 24 -6.14 7.18 -1.90
CA HIS A 24 -7.28 6.27 -1.77
C HIS A 24 -8.16 6.50 -0.52
N ASP A 25 -7.80 7.46 0.35
CA ASP A 25 -8.67 7.86 1.44
C ASP A 25 -9.95 8.54 0.97
N LYS A 26 -9.91 9.08 -0.26
CA LYS A 26 -11.07 9.67 -0.92
C LYS A 26 -12.02 8.64 -1.51
N HIS A 27 -11.63 7.38 -1.58
CA HIS A 27 -12.47 6.34 -2.15
C HIS A 27 -13.66 6.03 -1.20
N PRO A 28 -14.90 5.89 -1.71
CA PRO A 28 -16.08 5.60 -0.88
C PRO A 28 -15.93 4.36 0.02
N PHE A 29 -15.37 3.27 -0.50
CA PHE A 29 -15.03 2.08 0.31
C PHE A 29 -14.14 2.40 1.53
N HIS A 30 -13.16 3.30 1.39
CA HIS A 30 -12.30 3.70 2.51
C HIS A 30 -13.09 4.47 3.57
N ALA A 31 -13.95 5.39 3.14
CA ALA A 31 -14.85 6.11 4.05
C ALA A 31 -15.77 5.14 4.81
N ARG A 32 -16.37 4.17 4.12
CA ARG A 32 -17.21 3.13 4.75
C ARG A 32 -16.44 2.29 5.76
N LEU A 33 -15.26 1.80 5.39
CA LEU A 33 -14.44 0.96 6.25
C LEU A 33 -14.05 1.68 7.54
N HIS A 34 -13.67 2.95 7.46
CA HIS A 34 -13.21 3.70 8.63
C HIS A 34 -14.32 4.43 9.37
N GLY A 35 -15.51 4.59 8.76
CA GLY A 35 -16.72 5.09 9.40
C GLY A 35 -17.60 4.01 10.03
N GLY A 36 -17.18 2.73 10.02
CA GLY A 36 -17.93 1.63 10.63
C GLY A 36 -19.11 1.11 9.80
N GLU A 37 -19.18 1.47 8.53
CA GLU A 37 -20.29 1.13 7.63
C GLU A 37 -20.02 -0.13 6.81
N CYS A 38 -18.84 -0.75 6.96
CA CYS A 38 -18.57 -2.05 6.37
C CYS A 38 -19.14 -3.18 7.24
N THR A 39 -19.81 -4.14 6.61
CA THR A 39 -20.19 -5.42 7.20
C THR A 39 -18.95 -6.26 7.54
N PRO A 40 -19.05 -7.27 8.43
CA PRO A 40 -17.94 -8.18 8.70
C PRO A 40 -17.34 -8.83 7.45
N ASP A 41 -18.17 -9.18 6.46
CA ASP A 41 -17.69 -9.80 5.23
C ASP A 41 -17.00 -8.80 4.29
N GLU A 42 -17.46 -7.55 4.22
CA GLU A 42 -16.76 -6.48 3.50
C GLU A 42 -15.36 -6.22 4.12
N VAL A 43 -15.24 -6.26 5.45
CA VAL A 43 -13.95 -6.15 6.15
C VAL A 43 -13.04 -7.34 5.84
N ARG A 44 -13.55 -8.57 5.91
CA ARG A 44 -12.78 -9.79 5.57
C ARG A 44 -12.28 -9.77 4.14
N ALA A 45 -13.14 -9.40 3.19
CA ALA A 45 -12.77 -9.23 1.81
C ALA A 45 -11.63 -8.22 1.64
N TRP A 46 -11.69 -7.09 2.34
CA TRP A 46 -10.61 -6.11 2.36
C TRP A 46 -9.31 -6.70 2.92
N VAL A 47 -9.35 -7.45 4.03
CA VAL A 47 -8.16 -8.11 4.61
C VAL A 47 -7.51 -9.09 3.63
N ILE A 48 -8.30 -9.94 2.96
CA ILE A 48 -7.84 -10.93 1.98
C ILE A 48 -7.20 -10.24 0.77
N ASN A 49 -7.86 -9.22 0.23
CA ASN A 49 -7.36 -8.52 -0.96
C ASN A 49 -6.12 -7.71 -0.65
N ARG A 50 -6.11 -7.00 0.48
CA ARG A 50 -4.98 -6.17 0.86
C ARG A 50 -3.77 -6.98 1.30
N TRP A 51 -3.94 -8.24 1.72
CA TRP A 51 -2.83 -9.18 1.88
C TRP A 51 -1.99 -9.32 0.61
N ILE A 52 -2.62 -9.34 -0.59
CA ILE A 52 -1.88 -9.39 -1.85
C ILE A 52 -0.94 -8.18 -1.94
N TYR A 53 -1.44 -6.97 -1.72
CA TYR A 53 -0.58 -5.79 -1.68
C TYR A 53 0.56 -5.93 -0.65
N GLN A 54 0.23 -6.30 0.59
CA GLN A 54 1.20 -6.37 1.69
C GLN A 54 2.34 -7.36 1.44
N SER A 55 2.01 -8.57 1.00
CA SER A 55 3.00 -9.63 0.75
C SER A 55 3.88 -9.36 -0.48
N ARG A 56 3.47 -8.45 -1.38
CA ARG A 56 4.26 -8.08 -2.56
C ARG A 56 5.16 -6.87 -2.33
N ILE A 57 4.99 -6.11 -1.23
CA ILE A 57 5.89 -5.00 -0.91
C ILE A 57 7.36 -5.42 -0.80
N PRO A 58 7.75 -6.42 0.02
CA PRO A 58 9.15 -6.82 0.11
C PRO A 58 9.69 -7.39 -1.21
N MET A 59 8.86 -8.08 -1.99
CA MET A 59 9.23 -8.55 -3.34
C MET A 59 9.52 -7.39 -4.30
N LYS A 60 8.66 -6.37 -4.27
CA LYS A 60 8.83 -5.12 -5.03
C LYS A 60 10.10 -4.39 -4.60
N ASP A 61 10.37 -4.31 -3.30
CA ASP A 61 11.57 -3.66 -2.77
C ASP A 61 12.85 -4.43 -3.10
N ALA A 62 12.81 -5.76 -3.12
CA ALA A 62 13.91 -6.59 -3.60
C ALA A 62 14.16 -6.40 -5.11
N ALA A 63 13.09 -6.31 -5.92
CA ALA A 63 13.19 -6.03 -7.35
C ALA A 63 13.74 -4.63 -7.65
N PHE A 64 13.46 -3.65 -6.78
CA PHE A 64 14.13 -2.35 -6.84
C PHE A 64 15.63 -2.50 -6.53
N MET A 65 15.97 -3.13 -5.40
CA MET A 65 17.34 -3.27 -4.93
C MET A 65 18.26 -4.04 -5.89
N SER A 66 17.73 -4.99 -6.67
CA SER A 66 18.52 -5.75 -7.65
C SER A 66 19.10 -4.87 -8.77
N ARG A 67 18.60 -3.64 -8.94
CA ARG A 67 19.02 -2.67 -9.96
C ARG A 67 19.78 -1.49 -9.38
N VAL A 68 19.93 -1.43 -8.05
CA VAL A 68 20.64 -0.35 -7.37
C VAL A 68 22.11 -0.70 -7.24
N GLU A 69 22.99 0.03 -7.93
CA GLU A 69 24.44 -0.16 -7.84
C GLU A 69 25.05 0.51 -6.59
N ASP A 70 24.46 1.62 -6.12
CA ASP A 70 24.91 2.33 -4.92
C ASP A 70 24.64 1.52 -3.62
N PRO A 71 25.69 1.09 -2.90
CA PRO A 71 25.51 0.38 -1.64
C PRO A 71 24.84 1.21 -0.54
N ASP A 72 24.93 2.54 -0.56
CA ASP A 72 24.29 3.39 0.46
C ASP A 72 22.77 3.45 0.25
N LEU A 73 22.32 3.60 -1.00
CA LEU A 73 20.91 3.44 -1.34
C LEU A 73 20.39 2.04 -0.99
N ARG A 74 21.15 0.95 -1.27
CA ARG A 74 20.75 -0.40 -0.85
C ARG A 74 20.66 -0.55 0.67
N ARG A 75 21.61 0.01 1.43
CA ARG A 75 21.61 -0.03 2.91
C ARG A 75 20.38 0.65 3.49
N ARG A 76 19.95 1.77 2.91
CA ARG A 76 18.71 2.46 3.33
C ARG A 76 17.47 1.67 2.93
N TRP A 77 17.42 1.21 1.67
CA TRP A 77 16.23 0.57 1.12
C TRP A 77 15.92 -0.80 1.74
N ARG A 78 16.94 -1.56 2.16
CA ARG A 78 16.77 -2.90 2.75
C ARG A 78 15.88 -2.89 4.00
N LYS A 79 15.87 -1.79 4.75
CA LYS A 79 15.04 -1.64 5.96
C LYS A 79 13.55 -1.87 5.65
N ARG A 80 13.09 -1.48 4.46
CA ARG A 80 11.70 -1.71 4.03
C ARG A 80 11.35 -3.20 3.95
N ILE A 81 12.30 -4.04 3.52
CA ILE A 81 12.16 -5.49 3.48
C ILE A 81 12.20 -6.04 4.92
N GLU A 82 13.17 -5.61 5.72
CA GLU A 82 13.30 -6.00 7.13
C GLU A 82 12.03 -5.67 7.94
N ASP A 83 11.39 -4.52 7.71
CA ASP A 83 10.15 -4.14 8.39
C ASP A 83 8.95 -5.03 7.98
N HIS A 84 8.89 -5.46 6.71
CA HIS A 84 7.79 -6.29 6.21
C HIS A 84 7.96 -7.77 6.55
N ASP A 85 9.15 -8.33 6.34
CA ASP A 85 9.44 -9.74 6.56
C ASP A 85 9.74 -10.02 8.05
N GLY A 86 10.47 -9.11 8.70
CA GLY A 86 11.01 -9.27 10.04
C GLY A 86 12.05 -10.38 10.15
N GLY A 87 12.54 -10.63 11.36
CA GLY A 87 13.36 -11.80 11.63
C GLY A 87 12.55 -13.10 11.70
N VAL A 88 13.27 -14.21 11.73
CA VAL A 88 12.72 -15.58 11.66
C VAL A 88 11.68 -15.81 12.76
N ASP A 89 11.99 -15.38 13.99
CA ASP A 89 11.21 -15.71 15.18
C ASP A 89 10.15 -14.66 15.49
N GLU A 90 10.43 -13.37 15.32
CA GLU A 90 9.51 -12.27 15.61
C GLU A 90 8.57 -11.96 14.44
N GLY A 91 9.06 -12.09 13.20
CA GLY A 91 8.33 -11.72 11.99
C GLY A 91 8.08 -10.20 11.86
N GLY A 92 7.64 -9.78 10.68
CA GLY A 92 7.44 -8.37 10.35
C GLY A 92 5.97 -7.99 10.15
N GLY A 93 5.75 -6.94 9.37
CA GLY A 93 4.44 -6.47 8.94
C GLY A 93 3.55 -7.57 8.33
N ILE A 94 4.14 -8.54 7.62
CA ILE A 94 3.43 -9.69 7.05
C ILE A 94 2.77 -10.53 8.16
N ARG A 95 3.51 -10.87 9.21
CA ARG A 95 2.97 -11.67 10.33
C ARG A 95 1.90 -10.90 11.11
N ARG A 96 2.09 -9.59 11.29
CA ARG A 96 1.06 -8.71 11.90
C ARG A 96 -0.21 -8.65 11.05
N TRP A 97 -0.10 -8.67 9.73
CA TRP A 97 -1.26 -8.74 8.84
C TRP A 97 -2.04 -10.05 8.99
N LEU A 98 -1.33 -11.18 9.12
CA LEU A 98 -1.96 -12.47 9.38
C LEU A 98 -2.62 -12.54 10.78
N ALA A 99 -2.09 -11.83 11.77
CA ALA A 99 -2.78 -11.65 13.05
C ALA A 99 -4.09 -10.87 12.90
N LEU A 100 -4.12 -9.84 12.04
CA LEU A 100 -5.37 -9.14 11.69
C LEU A 100 -6.37 -10.07 10.98
N ALA A 101 -5.90 -10.92 10.05
CA ALA A 101 -6.75 -11.95 9.42
C ALA A 101 -7.42 -12.86 10.46
N ARG A 102 -6.63 -13.36 11.43
CA ARG A 102 -7.17 -14.15 12.54
C ARG A 102 -8.23 -13.39 13.34
N ALA A 103 -7.97 -12.12 13.66
CA ALA A 103 -8.89 -11.29 14.43
C ALA A 103 -10.25 -11.10 13.75
N VAL A 104 -10.28 -10.99 12.42
CA VAL A 104 -11.54 -10.90 11.65
C VAL A 104 -12.19 -12.28 11.40
N GLY A 105 -11.63 -13.36 11.96
CA GLY A 105 -12.17 -14.73 11.88
C GLY A 105 -11.70 -15.53 10.66
N LEU A 106 -10.73 -15.04 9.89
CA LEU A 106 -10.16 -15.76 8.74
C LEU A 106 -9.03 -16.69 9.16
N ASP A 107 -8.94 -17.85 8.52
CA ASP A 107 -7.78 -18.73 8.63
C ASP A 107 -6.55 -18.03 8.03
N PRO A 108 -5.49 -17.77 8.83
CA PRO A 108 -4.27 -17.16 8.32
C PRO A 108 -3.61 -17.92 7.18
N ASP A 109 -3.73 -19.25 7.12
CA ASP A 109 -3.12 -20.05 6.04
C ASP A 109 -3.89 -19.86 4.72
N TYR A 110 -5.22 -19.76 4.79
CA TYR A 110 -6.05 -19.39 3.64
C TYR A 110 -5.66 -18.00 3.12
N VAL A 111 -5.56 -17.00 4.00
CA VAL A 111 -5.14 -15.65 3.59
C VAL A 111 -3.72 -15.68 3.01
N ALA A 112 -2.78 -16.37 3.67
CA ALA A 112 -1.39 -16.48 3.23
C ALA A 112 -1.26 -17.09 1.82
N SER A 113 -2.10 -18.07 1.48
CA SER A 113 -2.15 -18.67 0.14
C SER A 113 -2.50 -17.67 -0.97
N GLY A 114 -3.17 -16.57 -0.61
CA GLY A 114 -3.73 -15.59 -1.52
C GLY A 114 -4.96 -16.08 -2.29
N GLN A 115 -5.44 -17.30 -2.07
CA GLN A 115 -6.70 -17.78 -2.63
C GLN A 115 -7.85 -16.82 -2.27
N GLY A 116 -8.83 -16.70 -3.16
CA GLY A 116 -9.96 -15.79 -2.97
C GLY A 116 -9.66 -14.30 -3.18
N ALA A 117 -8.41 -13.89 -3.39
CA ALA A 117 -8.12 -12.50 -3.76
C ALA A 117 -8.63 -12.18 -5.17
N MET A 118 -9.22 -10.99 -5.32
CA MET A 118 -9.84 -10.51 -6.55
C MET A 118 -8.82 -10.43 -7.70
N PRO A 119 -9.21 -10.80 -8.93
CA PRO A 119 -8.32 -10.71 -10.09
C PRO A 119 -7.84 -9.28 -10.34
N ALA A 120 -8.73 -8.28 -10.19
CA ALA A 120 -8.38 -6.87 -10.32
C ALA A 120 -7.33 -6.42 -9.30
N THR A 121 -7.45 -6.87 -8.04
CA THR A 121 -6.44 -6.63 -7.00
C THR A 121 -5.09 -7.23 -7.37
N ARG A 122 -5.07 -8.47 -7.86
CA ARG A 122 -3.84 -9.13 -8.32
C ARG A 122 -3.18 -8.36 -9.46
N PHE A 123 -3.94 -7.98 -10.48
CA PHE A 123 -3.41 -7.22 -11.61
C PHE A 123 -2.90 -5.83 -11.21
N ALA A 124 -3.61 -5.11 -10.35
CA ALA A 124 -3.16 -3.80 -9.87
C ALA A 124 -1.86 -3.91 -9.06
N VAL A 125 -1.75 -4.90 -8.16
CA VAL A 125 -0.56 -5.11 -7.34
C VAL A 125 0.63 -5.59 -8.19
N ASP A 126 0.39 -6.53 -9.12
CA ASP A 126 1.42 -7.03 -10.03
C ASP A 126 1.93 -5.91 -10.95
N ALA A 127 1.06 -5.00 -11.39
CA ALA A 127 1.46 -3.83 -12.15
C ALA A 127 2.44 -2.96 -11.35
N TYR A 128 2.21 -2.75 -10.05
CA TYR A 128 3.15 -1.99 -9.22
C TYR A 128 4.51 -2.69 -9.08
N LEU A 129 4.52 -3.99 -8.83
CA LEU A 129 5.75 -4.77 -8.76
C LEU A 129 6.54 -4.67 -10.08
N ARG A 130 5.88 -4.88 -11.22
CA ARG A 130 6.50 -4.81 -12.55
C ARG A 130 6.98 -3.40 -12.88
N PHE A 131 6.19 -2.36 -12.56
CA PHE A 131 6.58 -0.96 -12.74
C PHE A 131 7.91 -0.68 -12.01
N VAL A 132 8.01 -1.07 -10.75
CA VAL A 132 9.23 -0.86 -9.95
C VAL A 132 10.40 -1.72 -10.43
N ARG A 133 10.16 -2.89 -11.02
CA ARG A 133 11.19 -3.73 -11.64
C ARG A 133 11.71 -3.14 -12.95
N ASP A 134 10.84 -2.55 -13.76
CA ASP A 134 11.13 -2.26 -15.17
C ASP A 134 11.42 -0.77 -15.44
N MET A 135 10.77 0.15 -14.73
CA MET A 135 10.88 1.60 -14.98
C MET A 135 12.18 2.20 -14.43
N PRO A 136 12.63 3.38 -14.91
CA PRO A 136 13.81 4.06 -14.37
C PRO A 136 13.80 4.17 -12.84
N LEU A 137 14.99 4.18 -12.21
CA LEU A 137 15.10 4.20 -10.75
C LEU A 137 14.38 5.41 -10.12
N LEU A 138 14.43 6.57 -10.77
CA LEU A 138 13.70 7.76 -10.32
C LEU A 138 12.19 7.51 -10.23
N ASP A 139 11.60 6.99 -11.29
CA ASP A 139 10.17 6.66 -11.38
C ASP A 139 9.79 5.63 -10.32
N ALA A 140 10.62 4.60 -10.11
CA ALA A 140 10.40 3.58 -9.10
C ALA A 140 10.39 4.15 -7.67
N VAL A 141 11.30 5.08 -7.35
CA VAL A 141 11.29 5.80 -6.06
C VAL A 141 10.09 6.74 -5.98
N ALA A 142 9.76 7.47 -7.04
CA ALA A 142 8.59 8.35 -7.08
C ALA A 142 7.27 7.59 -6.82
N ALA A 143 7.14 6.36 -7.35
CA ALA A 143 6.00 5.49 -7.09
C ALA A 143 5.91 4.97 -5.64
N SER A 144 6.91 5.16 -4.78
CA SER A 144 6.78 4.90 -3.33
C SER A 144 6.25 6.09 -2.54
N LEU A 145 6.28 7.31 -3.11
CA LEU A 145 5.96 8.56 -2.40
C LEU A 145 4.49 8.70 -1.97
N THR A 146 3.60 7.77 -2.32
CA THR A 146 2.27 7.71 -1.69
C THR A 146 2.33 7.60 -0.16
N GLU A 147 3.45 7.15 0.39
CA GLU A 147 3.70 7.15 1.83
C GLU A 147 3.70 8.56 2.45
N LEU A 148 3.90 9.64 1.68
CA LEU A 148 3.71 11.03 2.14
C LEU A 148 2.32 11.28 2.73
N PHE A 149 1.33 10.52 2.27
CA PHE A 149 -0.08 10.71 2.64
C PHE A 149 -0.54 9.70 3.71
N ALA A 150 0.26 8.65 3.96
CA ALA A 150 -0.10 7.56 4.86
C ALA A 150 -0.25 7.94 6.35
N PRO A 151 0.57 8.84 6.95
CA PRO A 151 0.50 9.11 8.40
C PRO A 151 -0.83 9.68 8.88
N LYS A 152 -1.40 10.67 8.15
CA LYS A 152 -2.71 11.27 8.49
C LYS A 152 -3.81 10.21 8.52
N ILE A 153 -3.70 9.22 7.63
CA ILE A 153 -4.70 8.18 7.47
C ILE A 153 -4.51 7.07 8.48
N HIS A 154 -3.30 6.62 8.77
CA HIS A 154 -3.08 5.55 9.75
C HIS A 154 -3.64 5.88 11.14
N ALA A 155 -3.57 7.13 11.58
CA ALA A 155 -4.22 7.57 12.82
C ALA A 155 -5.75 7.42 12.75
N GLN A 156 -6.37 7.91 11.66
CA GLN A 156 -7.80 7.77 11.41
C GLN A 156 -8.24 6.30 11.27
N ARG A 157 -7.40 5.44 10.68
CA ARG A 157 -7.68 4.01 10.55
C ARG A 157 -7.76 3.32 11.90
N ILE A 158 -6.81 3.60 12.78
CA ILE A 158 -6.76 3.01 14.12
C ILE A 158 -7.97 3.47 14.92
N GLU A 159 -8.27 4.77 14.91
CA GLU A 159 -9.42 5.34 15.63
C GLU A 159 -10.75 4.77 15.12
N GLY A 160 -10.97 4.78 13.80
CA GLY A 160 -12.20 4.27 13.21
C GLY A 160 -12.37 2.76 13.41
N LEU A 161 -11.29 1.97 13.27
CA LEU A 161 -11.39 0.53 13.50
C LEU A 161 -11.70 0.20 14.97
N LEU A 162 -11.02 0.86 15.92
CA LEU A 162 -11.28 0.70 17.36
C LEU A 162 -12.71 1.11 17.75
N ALA A 163 -13.24 2.18 17.15
CA ALA A 163 -14.55 2.71 17.50
C ALA A 163 -15.71 1.84 16.99
N HIS A 164 -15.51 1.08 15.91
CA HIS A 164 -16.61 0.50 15.15
C HIS A 164 -16.60 -1.04 15.03
N TYR A 165 -15.48 -1.71 15.37
CA TYR A 165 -15.38 -3.16 15.18
C TYR A 165 -14.85 -3.89 16.41
N ASP A 166 -15.61 -4.89 16.87
CA ASP A 166 -15.29 -5.68 18.07
C ASP A 166 -13.97 -6.47 17.97
N PHE A 167 -13.48 -6.76 16.75
CA PHE A 167 -12.20 -7.44 16.55
C PHE A 167 -10.99 -6.51 16.76
N ALA A 168 -11.20 -5.20 16.83
CA ALA A 168 -10.15 -4.21 16.90
C ALA A 168 -9.60 -4.12 18.33
N ASP A 169 -8.38 -4.61 18.53
CA ASP A 169 -7.66 -4.56 19.79
C ASP A 169 -6.18 -4.19 19.55
N ASP A 170 -5.39 -4.17 20.62
CA ASP A 170 -3.97 -3.81 20.53
C ASP A 170 -3.16 -4.78 19.66
N VAL A 171 -3.58 -6.05 19.57
CA VAL A 171 -2.91 -7.09 18.80
C VAL A 171 -3.28 -6.99 17.32
N SER A 172 -4.56 -6.88 16.99
CA SER A 172 -5.05 -6.81 15.61
C SER A 172 -4.66 -5.50 14.92
N LEU A 173 -4.49 -4.42 15.69
CA LEU A 173 -4.03 -3.13 15.17
C LEU A 173 -2.52 -2.90 15.28
N ALA A 174 -1.75 -3.87 15.79
CA ALA A 174 -0.30 -3.78 15.92
C ALA A 174 0.40 -3.50 14.58
N TYR A 175 -0.19 -3.93 13.46
CA TYR A 175 0.29 -3.59 12.12
C TYR A 175 0.23 -2.07 11.87
N PHE A 176 -0.93 -1.44 12.09
CA PHE A 176 -1.12 -0.01 11.83
C PHE A 176 -0.33 0.86 12.80
N LYS A 177 -0.29 0.50 14.09
CA LYS A 177 0.47 1.24 15.11
C LYS A 177 1.96 1.28 14.79
N LYS A 178 2.53 0.18 14.29
CA LYS A 178 3.96 0.12 13.95
C LYS A 178 4.29 0.94 12.71
N ARG A 179 3.42 0.96 11.69
CA ARG A 179 3.61 1.78 10.49
C ARG A 179 3.66 3.28 10.75
N LEU A 180 3.06 3.78 11.85
CA LEU A 180 3.16 5.18 12.23
C LEU A 180 4.59 5.62 12.58
N THR A 181 5.42 4.72 13.10
CA THR A 181 6.80 5.04 13.51
C THR A 181 7.83 4.70 12.44
N GLU A 182 7.54 3.78 11.51
CA GLU A 182 8.46 3.38 10.44
C GLU A 182 8.41 4.31 9.21
N ALA A 183 7.25 4.89 8.89
CA ALA A 183 7.05 5.67 7.67
C ALA A 183 7.80 7.02 7.56
N PRO A 184 8.03 7.81 8.64
CA PRO A 184 8.54 9.18 8.49
C PRO A 184 9.93 9.30 7.86
N GLU A 185 10.87 8.41 8.23
CA GLU A 185 12.26 8.45 7.74
C GLU A 185 12.35 8.04 6.26
N ASP A 186 11.64 6.96 5.91
CA ASP A 186 11.54 6.39 4.58
C ASP A 186 10.98 7.38 3.55
N VAL A 187 9.99 8.16 3.98
CA VAL A 187 9.32 9.18 3.17
C VAL A 187 10.22 10.39 2.91
N ALA A 188 10.88 10.90 3.96
CA ALA A 188 11.77 12.04 3.84
C ALA A 188 12.93 11.75 2.88
N PHE A 189 13.53 10.56 3.00
CA PHE A 189 14.58 10.11 2.09
C PHE A 189 14.09 9.97 0.64
N GLY A 190 12.95 9.30 0.43
CA GLY A 190 12.40 9.12 -0.92
C GLY A 190 12.07 10.46 -1.59
N LEU A 191 11.48 11.40 -0.84
CA LEU A 191 11.13 12.71 -1.37
C LEU A 191 12.38 13.50 -1.75
N ASP A 192 13.39 13.53 -0.88
CA ASP A 192 14.66 14.19 -1.19
C ASP A 192 15.35 13.60 -2.42
N TYR A 193 15.36 12.26 -2.54
CA TYR A 193 15.90 11.59 -3.72
C TYR A 193 15.20 12.05 -5.00
N VAL A 194 13.85 12.06 -5.01
CA VAL A 194 13.07 12.45 -6.20
C VAL A 194 13.30 13.92 -6.54
N LEU A 195 13.24 14.82 -5.56
CA LEU A 195 13.46 16.25 -5.77
C LEU A 195 14.88 16.58 -6.24
N THR A 196 15.87 15.76 -5.86
CA THR A 196 17.27 15.94 -6.26
C THR A 196 17.54 15.40 -7.66
N HIS A 197 16.96 14.25 -8.02
CA HIS A 197 17.28 13.56 -9.28
C HIS A 197 16.32 13.91 -10.44
N ALA A 198 15.15 14.49 -10.14
CA ALA A 198 14.24 15.05 -11.14
C ALA A 198 14.68 16.48 -11.57
N ASP A 199 15.88 16.57 -12.12
CA ASP A 199 16.59 17.81 -12.48
C ASP A 199 16.18 18.41 -13.84
N THR A 200 15.29 17.74 -14.58
CA THR A 200 14.68 18.24 -15.82
C THR A 200 13.17 18.18 -15.72
N LEU A 201 12.47 19.02 -16.51
CA LEU A 201 11.01 18.98 -16.54
C LEU A 201 10.48 17.60 -16.97
N GLU A 202 11.15 16.95 -17.92
CA GLU A 202 10.82 15.59 -18.36
C GLU A 202 10.87 14.58 -17.19
N LYS A 203 11.91 14.64 -16.36
CA LYS A 203 12.02 13.78 -15.17
C LYS A 203 11.01 14.13 -14.09
N GLN A 204 10.68 15.41 -13.93
CA GLN A 204 9.63 15.86 -13.00
C GLN A 204 8.26 15.34 -13.45
N ASP A 205 7.96 15.42 -14.74
CA ASP A 205 6.73 14.89 -15.33
C ASP A 205 6.65 13.37 -15.18
N ALA A 206 7.75 12.65 -15.45
CA ALA A 206 7.83 11.20 -15.26
C ALA A 206 7.61 10.79 -13.80
N ALA A 207 8.25 11.47 -12.84
CA ALA A 207 8.08 11.20 -11.41
C ALA A 207 6.65 11.51 -10.93
N ALA A 208 6.04 12.61 -11.39
CA ALA A 208 4.63 12.92 -11.11
C ALA A 208 3.67 11.88 -11.71
N ALA A 209 3.98 11.38 -12.92
CA ALA A 209 3.21 10.32 -13.56
C ALA A 209 3.35 8.98 -12.81
N ALA A 210 4.55 8.66 -12.31
CA ALA A 210 4.80 7.47 -11.49
C ALA A 210 4.04 7.51 -10.16
N LEU A 211 3.98 8.67 -9.50
CA LEU A 211 3.16 8.87 -8.31
C LEU A 211 1.66 8.73 -8.61
N SER A 212 1.19 9.28 -9.73
CA SER A 212 -0.21 9.13 -10.19
C SER A 212 -0.55 7.68 -10.52
N PHE A 213 0.33 6.96 -11.21
CA PHE A 213 0.19 5.52 -11.45
C PHE A 213 0.02 4.76 -10.13
N LYS A 214 0.81 5.11 -9.10
CA LYS A 214 0.68 4.47 -7.80
C LYS A 214 -0.66 4.77 -7.13
N THR A 215 -1.19 5.98 -7.24
CA THR A 215 -2.53 6.27 -6.71
C THR A 215 -3.61 5.48 -7.44
N ASP A 216 -3.49 5.31 -8.76
CA ASP A 216 -4.41 4.47 -9.56
C ASP A 216 -4.37 2.99 -9.12
N VAL A 217 -3.19 2.44 -8.84
CA VAL A 217 -3.04 1.07 -8.30
C VAL A 217 -3.81 0.90 -6.99
N LEU A 218 -3.75 1.90 -6.11
CA LEU A 218 -4.45 1.87 -4.82
C LEU A 218 -5.96 2.03 -4.98
N TRP A 219 -6.38 2.88 -5.92
CA TRP A 219 -7.78 3.14 -6.22
C TRP A 219 -8.46 1.91 -6.83
N ALA A 220 -7.85 1.29 -7.83
CA ALA A 220 -8.38 0.11 -8.52
C ALA A 220 -8.62 -1.09 -7.59
N GLN A 221 -7.81 -1.23 -6.53
CA GLN A 221 -8.04 -2.26 -5.52
C GLN A 221 -9.34 -2.02 -4.74
N LEU A 222 -9.69 -0.76 -4.47
CA LEU A 222 -10.91 -0.40 -3.76
C LEU A 222 -12.13 -0.41 -4.69
N ASP A 223 -11.98 -0.07 -5.98
CA ASP A 223 -13.04 -0.25 -6.99
C ASP A 223 -13.44 -1.74 -7.07
N ALA A 224 -12.47 -2.64 -7.08
CA ALA A 224 -12.72 -4.08 -7.10
C ALA A 224 -13.48 -4.55 -5.85
N LEU A 225 -13.10 -4.07 -4.66
CA LEU A 225 -13.78 -4.38 -3.42
C LEU A 225 -15.21 -3.83 -3.39
N TRP A 226 -15.42 -2.61 -3.90
CA TRP A 226 -16.73 -2.01 -4.02
C TRP A 226 -17.63 -2.84 -4.93
N ASN A 227 -17.21 -3.10 -6.16
CA ASN A 227 -18.01 -3.86 -7.10
C ASN A 227 -18.31 -5.29 -6.61
N GLY A 228 -17.32 -5.96 -6.01
CA GLY A 228 -17.47 -7.32 -5.51
C GLY A 228 -18.35 -7.44 -4.27
N TYR A 229 -18.05 -6.65 -3.23
CA TYR A 229 -18.57 -6.89 -1.87
C TYR A 229 -19.56 -5.83 -1.39
N VAL A 230 -19.62 -4.66 -2.04
CA VAL A 230 -20.66 -3.65 -1.78
C VAL A 230 -21.83 -3.82 -2.77
N GLU A 231 -21.54 -3.97 -4.06
CA GLU A 231 -22.57 -4.17 -5.10
C GLU A 231 -22.95 -5.65 -5.31
N GLY A 232 -22.18 -6.57 -4.74
CA GLY A 232 -22.46 -8.01 -4.76
C GLY A 232 -22.00 -8.76 -6.03
N ASN A 233 -21.22 -8.12 -6.91
CA ASN A 233 -20.75 -8.71 -8.17
C ASN A 233 -19.45 -9.52 -8.00
N ILE A 234 -19.43 -10.48 -7.07
CA ILE A 234 -18.24 -11.29 -6.76
C ILE A 234 -17.86 -12.16 -7.99
N PRO A 235 -16.68 -11.96 -8.61
CA PRO A 235 -16.26 -12.75 -9.76
C PRO A 235 -15.90 -14.19 -9.37
N PRO A 236 -15.95 -15.16 -10.31
CA PRO A 236 -15.48 -16.52 -10.05
C PRO A 236 -14.05 -16.57 -9.52
N GLY A 237 -13.80 -17.37 -8.50
CA GLY A 237 -12.48 -17.54 -7.86
C GLY A 237 -12.13 -16.51 -6.80
N ALA A 238 -12.93 -15.44 -6.63
CA ALA A 238 -12.82 -14.56 -5.48
C ALA A 238 -13.54 -15.15 -4.25
N TRP A 239 -13.09 -14.74 -3.06
CA TRP A 239 -13.55 -15.25 -1.78
C TRP A 239 -15.06 -15.05 -1.62
N ARG A 240 -15.74 -16.09 -1.13
CA ARG A 240 -17.15 -16.01 -0.73
C ARG A 240 -17.29 -16.10 0.79
N PRO A 241 -18.30 -15.42 1.38
CA PRO A 241 -18.59 -15.54 2.81
C PRO A 241 -18.67 -17.00 3.27
N GLY A 242 -17.90 -17.33 4.31
CA GLY A 242 -17.79 -18.68 4.87
C GLY A 242 -16.60 -19.52 4.38
N GLU A 243 -15.94 -19.14 3.27
CA GLU A 243 -14.72 -19.80 2.81
C GLU A 243 -13.51 -19.38 3.66
N GLY A 244 -12.56 -20.30 3.92
CA GLY A 244 -11.29 -19.93 4.57
C GLY A 244 -11.44 -19.29 5.95
N MET A 245 -12.49 -19.65 6.68
CA MET A 245 -12.76 -19.18 8.05
C MET A 245 -12.00 -20.04 9.06
N LEU A 246 -11.68 -19.46 10.23
CA LEU A 246 -11.18 -20.23 11.36
C LEU A 246 -12.25 -21.22 11.85
N SER A 247 -11.81 -22.46 12.02
CA SER A 247 -12.60 -23.53 12.65
C SER A 247 -12.85 -23.29 14.13
#